data_AF-A0A0M8MT11-F1
#
_entry.id   AF-A0A0M8MT11-F1
#
_cell.length_a   1.000
_cell.length_b   1.000
_cell.length_c   1.000
_cell.angle_alpha   90.00
_cell.angle_beta   90.00
_cell.angle_gamma   90.00
#
_symmetry.space_group_name_H-M   'P 1'
#
loop_
_entity.id
_entity.type
_entity.pdbx_description
1 polymer ?
#
loop_
_entity_poly.entity_id
_entity_poly.type
_entity_poly.pdbx_seq_one_letter_code
_entity_poly.pdbx_strand_id
1 'polypeptide(L)'
;MARKNRPSASLPTTQATPPIRFAPEDEKRGKKNSKAKACKGKSSCVLTRWLFRFGFVYMIYALLWRCSTEPFSFTYKPDHELLVCREMSAFQQHVSPVLHEYATDVHKKLDPYVGKYMNAAHGAWTSTKPLVHKSAKQAHSLYWSHVEPGARELYKQVYKWSLPHQRKAHAYYKKNLRPHVKKASKTMQPYMRTYNKDVHPHVLTTWSTMQDLHDKSSKYYVNTVHPSLKSTLYNAYVYVRHTLYPLVHKRYVKHAHPHVTKLQKQASAAVDEVLTNVKDNAVVDTLSQKVQETYEQVEKVVSN
;
A
#
# COMPACT_ATOMS: atom_id res chain seq x y z
N MET A 1 7.12 46.51 -4.48
CA MET A 1 5.89 46.38 -3.66
C MET A 1 6.13 45.27 -2.63
N ALA A 2 6.31 45.63 -1.36
CA ALA A 2 6.71 44.71 -0.30
C ALA A 2 5.53 43.88 0.24
N ARG A 3 5.69 42.55 0.32
CA ARG A 3 4.74 41.64 0.98
C ARG A 3 4.80 41.84 2.49
N LYS A 4 3.70 42.31 3.08
CA LYS A 4 3.49 42.34 4.54
C LYS A 4 3.50 40.90 5.08
N ASN A 5 4.49 40.59 5.91
CA ASN A 5 4.54 39.38 6.74
C ASN A 5 3.31 39.38 7.67
N ARG A 6 2.46 38.35 7.56
CA ARG A 6 1.44 38.05 8.57
C ARG A 6 2.13 37.35 9.74
N PRO A 7 2.04 37.86 10.98
CA PRO A 7 2.49 37.11 12.13
C PRO A 7 1.64 35.84 12.29
N SER A 8 2.32 34.74 12.59
CA SER A 8 1.74 33.47 13.02
C SER A 8 0.84 33.71 14.23
N ALA A 9 -0.41 33.25 14.16
CA ALA A 9 -1.31 33.26 15.30
C ALA A 9 -0.71 32.38 16.41
N SER A 10 -0.40 32.99 17.54
CA SER A 10 -0.02 32.30 18.77
C SER A 10 -1.16 31.39 19.24
N LEU A 11 -0.80 30.19 19.69
CA LEU A 11 -1.73 29.26 20.34
C LEU A 11 -2.38 29.95 21.55
N PRO A 12 -3.71 29.87 21.71
CA PRO A 12 -4.36 30.45 22.87
C PRO A 12 -3.98 29.66 24.13
N THR A 13 -3.33 30.37 25.05
CA THR A 13 -3.06 29.97 26.42
C THR A 13 -4.33 29.43 27.08
N THR A 14 -4.17 28.28 27.73
CA THR A 14 -5.03 27.58 28.70
C THR A 14 -6.26 28.36 29.18
N GLN A 15 -7.29 28.49 28.34
CA GLN A 15 -8.61 28.88 28.81
C GLN A 15 -9.27 27.64 29.39
N ALA A 16 -9.64 27.71 30.67
CA ALA A 16 -10.42 26.69 31.35
C ALA A 16 -11.64 26.32 30.47
N THR A 17 -11.72 25.06 30.08
CA THR A 17 -12.81 24.52 29.27
C THR A 17 -14.14 24.81 29.99
N PRO A 18 -15.09 25.51 29.35
CA PRO A 18 -16.37 25.79 29.98
C PRO A 18 -17.10 24.47 30.27
N PRO A 19 -17.75 24.34 31.45
CA PRO A 19 -18.51 23.14 31.76
C PRO A 19 -19.65 22.97 30.76
N ILE A 20 -19.85 21.73 30.29
CA ILE A 20 -20.89 21.38 29.32
C ILE A 20 -22.26 21.70 29.94
N ARG A 21 -22.92 22.74 29.44
CA ARG A 21 -24.29 23.09 29.83
C ARG A 21 -25.26 22.37 28.89
N PHE A 22 -25.83 21.26 29.33
CA PHE A 22 -27.01 20.70 28.69
C PHE A 22 -28.23 21.55 29.07
N ALA A 23 -29.11 21.84 28.11
CA ALA A 23 -30.36 22.53 28.41
C ALA A 23 -31.19 21.68 29.39
N PRO A 24 -31.88 22.30 30.38
CA PRO A 24 -32.58 21.57 31.44
C PRO A 24 -33.82 20.76 30.97
N GLU A 25 -34.12 20.70 29.67
CA GLU A 25 -35.35 20.08 29.16
C GLU A 25 -35.17 18.63 28.63
N ASP A 26 -33.97 18.07 28.66
CA ASP A 26 -33.71 16.70 28.16
C ASP A 26 -33.53 15.63 29.25
N GLU A 27 -33.82 15.93 30.52
CA GLU A 27 -33.94 14.92 31.58
C GLU A 27 -35.30 14.21 31.54
N LYS A 28 -35.51 13.38 30.50
CA LYS A 28 -36.35 12.16 30.52
C LYS A 28 -36.42 11.57 29.12
N ARG A 29 -35.56 10.58 28.83
CA ARG A 29 -35.95 9.30 28.18
C ARG A 29 -34.73 8.43 27.87
N GLY A 30 -34.71 7.28 28.54
CA GLY A 30 -34.42 6.00 27.87
C GLY A 30 -32.94 5.64 27.67
N LYS A 31 -32.44 4.81 28.59
CA LYS A 31 -31.34 3.86 28.34
C LYS A 31 -31.45 3.24 26.94
N LYS A 32 -30.45 3.45 26.08
CA LYS A 32 -30.18 2.59 24.92
C LYS A 32 -28.70 2.25 24.86
N ASN A 33 -28.40 0.99 25.16
CA ASN A 33 -27.12 0.34 24.95
C ASN A 33 -26.67 0.49 23.48
N SER A 34 -25.65 1.31 23.22
CA SER A 34 -24.94 1.31 21.95
C SER A 34 -23.83 0.25 21.99
N LYS A 35 -24.21 -1.00 21.72
CA LYS A 35 -23.23 -2.00 21.25
C LYS A 35 -22.65 -1.50 19.93
N ALA A 36 -21.34 -1.25 19.91
CA ALA A 36 -20.59 -1.00 18.68
C ALA A 36 -20.87 -2.14 17.70
N LYS A 37 -21.61 -1.83 16.62
CA LYS A 37 -21.83 -2.77 15.52
C LYS A 37 -20.54 -2.82 14.70
N ALA A 38 -19.70 -3.80 15.00
CA ALA A 38 -18.71 -4.29 14.05
C ALA A 38 -19.41 -4.63 12.72
N CYS A 39 -18.77 -4.26 11.61
CA CYS A 39 -19.26 -4.36 10.23
C CYS A 39 -19.92 -5.72 9.92
N LYS A 40 -21.24 -5.82 10.12
CA LYS A 40 -22.08 -6.92 9.63
C LYS A 40 -22.63 -6.53 8.25
N GLY A 41 -21.81 -6.70 7.22
CA GLY A 41 -22.24 -6.54 5.84
C GLY A 41 -21.17 -7.00 4.87
N LYS A 42 -21.39 -8.16 4.24
CA LYS A 42 -20.46 -8.79 3.27
C LYS A 42 -20.11 -7.87 2.08
N SER A 43 -20.87 -6.79 1.83
CA SER A 43 -20.63 -5.84 0.72
C SER A 43 -19.79 -4.61 1.08
N SER A 44 -19.84 -4.11 2.33
CA SER A 44 -19.17 -2.85 2.71
C SER A 44 -17.66 -3.01 2.95
N CYS A 45 -17.22 -4.19 3.44
CA CYS A 45 -15.79 -4.52 3.54
C CYS A 45 -15.13 -4.75 2.18
N VAL A 46 -15.90 -5.18 1.16
CA VAL A 46 -15.39 -5.36 -0.19
C VAL A 46 -15.13 -4.00 -0.84
N LEU A 47 -16.05 -3.05 -0.69
CA LEU A 47 -15.89 -1.71 -1.25
C LEU A 47 -14.71 -0.95 -0.64
N THR A 48 -14.52 -1.04 0.67
CA THR A 48 -13.35 -0.44 1.36
C THR A 48 -12.04 -1.10 0.93
N ARG A 49 -12.00 -2.44 0.76
CA ARG A 49 -10.84 -3.14 0.22
C ARG A 49 -10.51 -2.74 -1.22
N TRP A 50 -11.52 -2.51 -2.06
CA TRP A 50 -11.34 -2.00 -3.43
C TRP A 50 -10.91 -0.54 -3.45
N LEU A 51 -11.46 0.32 -2.59
CA LEU A 51 -11.04 1.71 -2.44
C LEU A 51 -9.58 1.82 -1.97
N PHE A 52 -9.14 0.96 -1.04
CA PHE A 52 -7.73 0.90 -0.65
C PHE A 52 -6.84 0.39 -1.79
N ARG A 53 -7.29 -0.61 -2.56
CA ARG A 53 -6.53 -1.10 -3.73
C ARG A 53 -6.42 -0.04 -4.83
N PHE A 54 -7.52 0.60 -5.21
CA PHE A 54 -7.49 1.68 -6.20
C PHE A 54 -6.74 2.90 -5.69
N GLY A 55 -6.85 3.23 -4.41
CA GLY A 55 -6.07 4.29 -3.77
C GLY A 55 -4.58 3.99 -3.79
N PHE A 56 -4.18 2.75 -3.51
CA PHE A 56 -2.78 2.33 -3.58
C PHE A 56 -2.23 2.32 -5.01
N VAL A 57 -3.00 1.80 -5.96
CA VAL A 57 -2.64 1.82 -7.39
C VAL A 57 -2.55 3.26 -7.90
N TYR A 58 -3.47 4.13 -7.50
CA TYR A 58 -3.43 5.55 -7.82
C TYR A 58 -2.24 6.26 -7.20
N MET A 59 -1.87 5.93 -5.96
CA MET A 59 -0.67 6.44 -5.30
C MET A 59 0.59 6.04 -6.05
N ILE A 60 0.73 4.76 -6.44
CA ILE A 60 1.88 4.27 -7.25
C ILE A 60 1.92 4.97 -8.61
N TYR A 61 0.77 5.07 -9.28
CA TYR A 61 0.65 5.74 -10.56
C TYR A 61 1.03 7.23 -10.44
N ALA A 62 0.55 7.92 -9.41
CA ALA A 62 0.89 9.31 -9.13
C ALA A 62 2.39 9.47 -8.83
N LEU A 63 2.98 8.54 -8.09
CA LEU A 63 4.40 8.48 -7.74
C LEU A 63 5.31 8.41 -8.98
N LEU A 64 4.96 7.52 -9.92
CA LEU A 64 5.80 7.17 -11.06
C LEU A 64 5.60 8.09 -12.27
N TRP A 65 4.39 8.64 -12.46
CA TRP A 65 4.04 9.40 -13.67
C TRP A 65 3.66 10.86 -13.46
N ARG A 66 3.10 11.26 -12.30
CA ARG A 66 2.58 12.64 -12.11
C ARG A 66 3.44 13.53 -11.24
N CYS A 67 4.02 12.98 -10.18
CA CYS A 67 4.79 13.74 -9.21
C CYS A 67 6.29 13.78 -9.52
N SER A 68 6.78 12.80 -10.27
CA SER A 68 8.19 12.75 -10.63
C SER A 68 8.50 13.70 -11.79
N THR A 69 9.63 14.39 -11.69
CA THR A 69 10.19 15.20 -12.78
C THR A 69 10.66 14.36 -13.96
N GLU A 70 10.98 13.09 -13.74
CA GLU A 70 11.29 12.12 -14.79
C GLU A 70 10.66 10.76 -14.47
N PRO A 71 10.14 10.02 -15.47
CA PRO A 71 9.60 8.68 -15.24
C PRO A 71 10.63 7.76 -14.57
N PHE A 72 10.23 7.09 -13.49
CA PHE A 72 11.08 6.26 -12.61
C PHE A 72 12.19 6.99 -11.84
N SER A 73 12.25 8.32 -11.82
CA SER A 73 13.06 9.03 -10.84
C SER A 73 12.27 9.23 -9.55
N PHE A 74 12.94 9.07 -8.41
CA PHE A 74 12.35 9.35 -7.10
C PHE A 74 12.69 10.78 -6.66
N THR A 75 12.67 11.75 -7.57
CA THR A 75 12.99 13.16 -7.28
C THR A 75 11.73 13.99 -7.41
N TYR A 76 11.16 14.41 -6.27
CA TYR A 76 9.90 15.14 -6.21
C TYR A 76 10.12 16.64 -5.98
N LYS A 77 9.38 17.49 -6.71
CA LYS A 77 9.41 18.94 -6.50
C LYS A 77 8.53 19.34 -5.30
N PRO A 78 9.02 20.20 -4.39
CA PRO A 78 8.27 20.64 -3.22
C PRO A 78 7.10 21.57 -3.54
N ASP A 79 7.16 22.28 -4.66
CA ASP A 79 6.15 23.29 -5.06
C ASP A 79 5.16 22.77 -6.12
N HIS A 80 4.85 21.48 -6.13
CA HIS A 80 3.89 20.92 -7.10
C HIS A 80 2.44 21.29 -6.74
N GLU A 81 1.62 21.61 -7.75
CA GLU A 81 0.19 21.97 -7.57
C GLU A 81 -0.67 20.87 -6.91
N LEU A 82 -0.23 19.62 -7.00
CA LEU A 82 -0.90 18.46 -6.41
C LEU A 82 -0.36 18.20 -4.99
N LEU A 83 -1.27 18.23 -4.01
CA LEU A 83 -0.96 18.04 -2.58
C LEU A 83 -0.24 16.70 -2.32
N VAL A 84 -0.58 15.65 -3.05
CA VAL A 84 0.07 14.32 -2.97
C VAL A 84 1.56 14.40 -3.31
N CYS A 85 1.95 15.21 -4.30
CA CYS A 85 3.34 15.36 -4.71
C CYS A 85 4.14 16.19 -3.70
N ARG A 86 3.49 17.18 -3.08
CA ARG A 86 4.09 18.00 -2.02
C ARG A 86 4.35 17.18 -0.76
N GLU A 87 3.37 16.41 -0.31
CA GLU A 87 3.53 15.51 0.84
C GLU A 87 4.58 14.43 0.57
N MET A 88 4.67 13.92 -0.67
CA MET A 88 5.72 12.99 -1.07
C MET A 88 7.11 13.62 -1.08
N SER A 89 7.25 14.88 -1.48
CA SER A 89 8.53 15.59 -1.39
C SER A 89 8.97 15.83 0.06
N ALA A 90 8.03 16.12 0.97
CA ALA A 90 8.30 16.25 2.39
C ALA A 90 8.69 14.89 3.01
N PHE A 91 8.00 13.82 2.61
CA PHE A 91 8.36 12.46 2.97
C PHE A 91 9.75 12.08 2.46
N GLN A 92 10.10 12.44 1.23
CA GLN A 92 11.45 12.22 0.69
C GLN A 92 12.51 12.96 1.49
N GLN A 93 12.27 14.23 1.85
CA GLN A 93 13.23 15.03 2.61
C GLN A 93 13.48 14.48 4.03
N HIS A 94 12.45 13.93 4.68
CA HIS A 94 12.57 13.43 6.06
C HIS A 94 12.88 11.94 6.17
N VAL A 95 12.44 11.12 5.22
CA VAL A 95 12.54 9.65 5.30
C VAL A 95 13.63 9.09 4.40
N SER A 96 13.98 9.75 3.28
CA SER A 96 15.11 9.28 2.46
C SER A 96 16.46 9.25 3.18
N PRO A 97 16.86 10.22 4.04
CA PRO A 97 18.14 10.13 4.74
C PRO A 97 18.15 8.96 5.75
N VAL A 98 17.05 8.75 6.48
CA VAL A 98 16.91 7.64 7.44
C VAL A 98 16.93 6.29 6.74
N LEU A 99 16.25 6.17 5.59
CA LEU A 99 16.31 4.97 4.76
C LEU A 99 17.68 4.75 4.16
N HIS A 100 18.42 5.81 3.80
CA HIS A 100 19.77 5.68 3.27
C HIS A 100 20.74 5.15 4.33
N GLU A 101 20.69 5.67 5.55
CA GLU A 101 21.49 5.16 6.68
C GLU A 101 21.15 3.69 6.97
N TYR A 102 19.87 3.36 7.08
CA TYR A 102 19.43 1.97 7.26
C TYR A 102 19.85 1.07 6.11
N ALA A 103 19.72 1.53 4.88
CA ALA A 103 20.11 0.77 3.69
C ALA A 103 21.62 0.52 3.69
N THR A 104 22.45 1.50 4.06
CA THR A 104 23.91 1.32 4.14
C THR A 104 24.34 0.35 5.23
N ASP A 105 23.71 0.39 6.41
CA ASP A 105 24.00 -0.54 7.51
C ASP A 105 23.53 -1.96 7.20
N VAL A 106 22.37 -2.08 6.54
CA VAL A 106 21.86 -3.36 6.04
C VAL A 106 22.75 -3.89 4.92
N HIS A 107 23.24 -3.03 4.01
CA HIS A 107 24.19 -3.40 2.96
C HIS A 107 25.47 -3.98 3.56
N LYS A 108 26.10 -3.28 4.51
CA LYS A 108 27.34 -3.74 5.17
C LYS A 108 27.18 -5.10 5.86
N LYS A 109 26.00 -5.39 6.42
CA LYS A 109 25.69 -6.68 7.07
C LYS A 109 25.34 -7.79 6.09
N LEU A 110 24.73 -7.47 4.96
CA LEU A 110 24.31 -8.42 3.93
C LEU A 110 25.38 -8.70 2.88
N ASP A 111 26.33 -7.77 2.71
CA ASP A 111 27.43 -7.86 1.74
C ASP A 111 28.15 -9.22 1.73
N PRO A 112 28.56 -9.79 2.89
CA PRO A 112 29.24 -11.09 2.88
C PRO A 112 28.36 -12.27 2.42
N TYR A 113 27.03 -12.13 2.46
CA TYR A 113 26.09 -13.21 2.13
C TYR A 113 25.44 -13.07 0.74
N VAL A 114 25.20 -11.84 0.29
CA VAL A 114 24.48 -11.53 -0.96
C VAL A 114 25.15 -10.47 -1.82
N GLY A 115 26.33 -9.96 -1.44
CA GLY A 115 27.05 -8.91 -2.16
C GLY A 115 27.30 -9.23 -3.64
N LYS A 116 27.59 -10.50 -3.99
CA LYS A 116 27.73 -10.91 -5.41
C LYS A 116 26.45 -10.67 -6.23
N TYR A 117 25.29 -10.97 -5.66
CA TYR A 117 23.99 -10.75 -6.31
C TYR A 117 23.62 -9.28 -6.33
N MET A 118 23.89 -8.54 -5.24
CA MET A 118 23.63 -7.10 -5.17
C MET A 118 24.50 -6.32 -6.17
N ASN A 119 25.78 -6.65 -6.29
CA ASN A 119 26.69 -6.03 -7.25
C ASN A 119 26.32 -6.37 -8.70
N ALA A 120 25.90 -7.62 -8.97
CA ALA A 120 25.38 -7.99 -10.28
C ALA A 120 24.08 -7.24 -10.62
N ALA A 121 23.17 -7.09 -9.66
CA ALA A 121 21.95 -6.31 -9.81
C ALA A 121 22.26 -4.82 -9.99
N HIS A 122 23.26 -4.28 -9.29
CA HIS A 122 23.70 -2.89 -9.44
C HIS A 122 24.31 -2.66 -10.82
N GLY A 123 25.16 -3.58 -11.30
CA GLY A 123 25.72 -3.57 -12.65
C GLY A 123 24.64 -3.64 -13.73
N ALA A 124 23.68 -4.56 -13.58
CA ALA A 124 22.53 -4.68 -14.47
C ALA A 124 21.67 -3.40 -14.47
N TRP A 125 21.46 -2.80 -13.30
CA TRP A 125 20.75 -1.54 -13.16
C TRP A 125 21.50 -0.39 -13.83
N THR A 126 22.81 -0.26 -13.64
CA THR A 126 23.60 0.81 -14.27
C THR A 126 23.57 0.71 -15.79
N SER A 127 23.58 -0.50 -16.34
CA SER A 127 23.49 -0.75 -17.79
C SER A 127 22.08 -0.50 -18.35
N THR A 128 21.04 -0.80 -17.59
CA THR A 128 19.64 -0.63 -18.02
C THR A 128 19.10 0.78 -17.77
N LYS A 129 19.59 1.50 -16.76
CA LYS A 129 19.19 2.87 -16.42
C LYS A 129 19.17 3.84 -17.61
N PRO A 130 20.21 3.93 -18.48
CA PRO A 130 20.16 4.83 -19.62
C PRO A 130 19.13 4.43 -20.68
N LEU A 131 18.90 3.11 -20.86
CA LEU A 131 17.87 2.59 -21.78
C LEU A 131 16.46 2.91 -21.28
N VAL A 132 16.20 2.66 -19.99
CA VAL A 132 14.94 3.02 -19.33
C VAL A 132 14.71 4.52 -19.38
N HIS A 133 15.75 5.32 -19.16
CA HIS A 133 15.63 6.78 -19.21
C HIS A 133 15.31 7.29 -20.62
N LYS A 134 15.93 6.72 -21.67
CA LYS A 134 15.63 7.06 -23.07
C LYS A 134 14.22 6.66 -23.47
N SER A 135 13.79 5.43 -23.18
CA SER A 135 12.44 4.96 -23.52
C SER A 135 11.38 5.78 -22.82
N ALA A 136 11.64 6.15 -21.57
CA ALA A 136 10.70 6.92 -20.79
C ALA A 136 10.64 8.40 -21.23
N LYS A 137 11.76 9.00 -21.67
CA LYS A 137 11.76 10.31 -22.36
C LYS A 137 10.97 10.28 -23.67
N GLN A 138 11.12 9.23 -24.48
CA GLN A 138 10.36 9.05 -25.71
C GLN A 138 8.86 8.86 -25.46
N ALA A 139 8.49 8.04 -24.47
CA ALA A 139 7.10 7.87 -24.08
C ALA A 139 6.50 9.18 -23.57
N HIS A 140 7.26 9.95 -22.81
CA HIS A 140 6.85 11.26 -22.32
C HIS A 140 6.65 12.25 -23.48
N SER A 141 7.60 12.37 -24.39
CA SER A 141 7.48 13.27 -25.54
C SER A 141 6.30 12.89 -26.44
N LEU A 142 6.07 11.59 -26.66
CA LEU A 142 4.94 11.08 -27.45
C LEU A 142 3.60 11.37 -26.76
N TYR A 143 3.54 11.22 -25.43
CA TYR A 143 2.37 11.59 -24.64
C TYR A 143 2.07 13.10 -24.74
N TRP A 144 3.07 13.97 -24.55
CA TRP A 144 2.88 15.42 -24.64
C TRP A 144 2.51 15.90 -26.04
N SER A 145 3.08 15.29 -27.09
CA SER A 145 2.83 15.72 -28.47
C SER A 145 1.51 15.23 -29.04
N HIS A 146 1.03 14.04 -28.65
CA HIS A 146 -0.15 13.43 -29.28
C HIS A 146 -1.32 13.23 -28.32
N VAL A 147 -1.06 12.77 -27.10
CA VAL A 147 -2.13 12.41 -26.15
C VAL A 147 -2.66 13.64 -25.43
N GLU A 148 -1.77 14.53 -24.96
CA GLU A 148 -2.17 15.72 -24.23
C GLU A 148 -3.02 16.71 -25.05
N PRO A 149 -2.66 17.09 -26.29
CA PRO A 149 -3.50 17.99 -27.08
C PRO A 149 -4.86 17.38 -27.39
N GLY A 150 -4.92 16.09 -27.76
CA GLY A 150 -6.19 15.38 -27.97
C GLY A 150 -7.05 15.34 -26.70
N ALA A 151 -6.45 15.07 -25.53
CA ALA A 151 -7.16 15.11 -24.26
C ALA A 151 -7.65 16.52 -23.89
N ARG A 152 -6.86 17.57 -24.17
CA ARG A 152 -7.27 18.97 -23.96
C ARG A 152 -8.42 19.38 -24.88
N GLU A 153 -8.43 18.93 -26.13
CA GLU A 153 -9.53 19.19 -27.07
C GLU A 153 -10.80 18.46 -26.67
N LEU A 154 -10.71 17.18 -26.31
CA LEU A 154 -11.84 16.43 -25.74
C LEU A 154 -12.36 17.09 -24.47
N TYR A 155 -11.48 17.52 -23.57
CA TYR A 155 -11.88 18.26 -22.37
C TYR A 155 -12.62 19.55 -22.73
N LYS A 156 -12.14 20.33 -23.71
CA LYS A 156 -12.83 21.54 -24.18
C LYS A 156 -14.21 21.21 -24.76
N GLN A 157 -14.34 20.14 -25.53
CA GLN A 157 -15.62 19.71 -26.09
C GLN A 157 -16.61 19.25 -25.01
N VAL A 158 -16.16 18.38 -24.10
CA VAL A 158 -16.95 17.91 -22.94
C VAL A 158 -17.34 19.09 -22.05
N TYR A 159 -16.42 20.04 -21.83
CA TYR A 159 -16.71 21.25 -21.08
C TYR A 159 -17.78 22.10 -21.76
N LYS A 160 -17.65 22.37 -23.07
CA LYS A 160 -18.66 23.11 -23.85
C LYS A 160 -20.03 22.41 -23.83
N TRP A 161 -20.05 21.08 -23.95
CA TRP A 161 -21.28 20.28 -23.89
C TRP A 161 -21.90 20.28 -22.48
N SER A 162 -21.10 20.14 -21.43
CA SER A 162 -21.59 20.05 -20.04
C SER A 162 -21.97 21.40 -19.43
N LEU A 163 -21.36 22.50 -19.87
CA LEU A 163 -21.61 23.86 -19.36
C LEU A 163 -23.09 24.26 -19.34
N PRO A 164 -23.89 24.10 -20.43
CA PRO A 164 -25.32 24.41 -20.38
C PRO A 164 -26.09 23.53 -19.40
N HIS A 165 -25.73 22.25 -19.26
CA HIS A 165 -26.37 21.34 -18.31
C HIS A 165 -26.03 21.70 -16.86
N GLN A 166 -24.77 22.03 -16.58
CA GLN A 166 -24.33 22.54 -15.28
C GLN A 166 -25.06 23.84 -14.92
N ARG A 167 -25.21 24.77 -15.88
CA ARG A 167 -25.96 26.02 -15.69
C ARG A 167 -27.43 25.76 -15.38
N LYS A 168 -28.10 24.85 -16.12
CA LYS A 168 -29.49 24.44 -15.86
C LYS A 168 -29.63 23.80 -14.48
N ALA A 169 -28.75 22.88 -14.11
CA ALA A 169 -28.75 22.23 -12.80
C ALA A 169 -28.50 23.24 -11.67
N HIS A 170 -27.54 24.15 -11.83
CA HIS A 170 -27.27 25.21 -10.87
C HIS A 170 -28.45 26.18 -10.74
N ALA A 171 -29.11 26.55 -11.84
CA ALA A 171 -30.31 27.39 -11.81
C ALA A 171 -31.45 26.69 -11.05
N TYR A 172 -31.67 25.39 -11.30
CA TYR A 172 -32.67 24.59 -10.60
C TYR A 172 -32.35 24.46 -9.11
N TYR A 173 -31.08 24.20 -8.76
CA TYR A 173 -30.60 24.20 -7.38
C TYR A 173 -30.84 25.55 -6.71
N LYS A 174 -30.47 26.66 -7.38
CA LYS A 174 -30.62 28.01 -6.84
C LYS A 174 -32.09 28.37 -6.58
N LYS A 175 -33.00 27.95 -7.46
CA LYS A 175 -34.44 28.22 -7.34
C LYS A 175 -35.10 27.35 -6.26
N ASN A 176 -34.84 26.05 -6.28
CA ASN A 176 -35.61 25.09 -5.48
C ASN A 176 -34.88 24.67 -4.20
N LEU A 177 -33.60 24.29 -4.28
CA LEU A 177 -32.87 23.69 -3.14
C LEU A 177 -32.21 24.72 -2.23
N ARG A 178 -31.59 25.77 -2.80
CA ARG A 178 -30.87 26.81 -2.06
C ARG A 178 -31.70 27.48 -0.96
N PRO A 179 -32.99 27.84 -1.13
CA PRO A 179 -33.76 28.42 -0.03
C PRO A 179 -33.95 27.43 1.13
N HIS A 180 -34.19 26.16 0.85
CA HIS A 180 -34.32 25.12 1.89
C HIS A 180 -32.99 24.85 2.59
N VAL A 181 -31.89 24.75 1.84
CA VAL A 181 -30.54 24.59 2.41
C VAL A 181 -30.18 25.79 3.29
N LYS A 182 -30.50 27.03 2.84
CA LYS A 182 -30.28 28.25 3.63
C LYS A 182 -31.15 28.27 4.89
N LYS A 183 -32.40 27.82 4.82
CA LYS A 183 -33.28 27.70 5.98
C LYS A 183 -32.72 26.67 6.97
N ALA A 184 -32.40 25.46 6.51
CA ALA A 184 -31.80 24.41 7.34
C ALA A 184 -30.48 24.86 7.97
N SER A 185 -29.59 25.50 7.20
CA SER A 185 -28.33 26.06 7.70
C SER A 185 -28.56 27.09 8.79
N LYS A 186 -29.51 28.02 8.62
CA LYS A 186 -29.88 29.00 9.66
C LYS A 186 -30.45 28.30 10.90
N THR A 187 -31.31 27.30 10.73
CA THR A 187 -31.88 26.54 11.86
C THR A 187 -30.81 25.74 12.62
N MET A 188 -29.80 25.21 11.91
CA MET A 188 -28.68 24.47 12.49
C MET A 188 -27.61 25.37 13.09
N GLN A 189 -27.51 26.63 12.66
CA GLN A 189 -26.48 27.58 13.09
C GLN A 189 -26.35 27.73 14.62
N PRO A 190 -27.43 27.87 15.42
CA PRO A 190 -27.31 27.94 16.87
C PRO A 190 -26.73 26.65 17.46
N TYR A 191 -27.20 25.47 17.02
CA TYR A 191 -26.68 24.18 17.48
C TYR A 191 -25.22 23.98 17.11
N MET A 192 -24.81 24.38 15.90
CA MET A 192 -23.43 24.31 15.46
C MET A 192 -22.55 25.27 16.26
N ARG A 193 -23.08 26.44 16.65
CA ARG A 193 -22.38 27.38 17.54
C ARG A 193 -22.20 26.82 18.94
N THR A 194 -23.23 26.19 19.51
CA THR A 194 -23.14 25.48 20.80
C THR A 194 -22.16 24.32 20.72
N TYR A 195 -22.22 23.49 19.66
CA TYR A 195 -21.25 22.43 19.42
C TYR A 195 -19.82 22.97 19.34
N ASN A 196 -19.58 24.04 18.57
CA ASN A 196 -18.25 24.63 18.42
C ASN A 196 -17.74 25.24 19.72
N LYS A 197 -18.62 25.75 20.58
CA LYS A 197 -18.25 26.35 21.85
C LYS A 197 -17.99 25.29 22.93
N ASP A 198 -18.87 24.31 23.03
CA ASP A 198 -18.95 23.43 24.18
C ASP A 198 -18.40 22.04 23.88
N VAL A 199 -18.57 21.50 22.66
CA VAL A 199 -18.17 20.13 22.30
C VAL A 199 -16.85 20.07 21.55
N HIS A 200 -16.64 20.97 20.60
CA HIS A 200 -15.43 21.03 19.79
C HIS A 200 -14.12 21.07 20.60
N PRO A 201 -13.97 21.86 21.68
CA PRO A 201 -12.73 21.82 22.47
C PRO A 201 -12.52 20.44 23.10
N HIS A 202 -13.58 19.78 23.58
CA HIS A 202 -13.46 18.42 24.13
C HIS A 202 -13.04 17.41 23.06
N VAL A 203 -13.61 17.49 21.85
CA VAL A 203 -13.21 16.64 20.73
C VAL A 203 -11.74 16.86 20.37
N LEU A 204 -11.28 18.11 20.32
CA LEU A 204 -9.88 18.43 20.07
C LEU A 204 -8.96 17.91 21.17
N THR A 205 -9.32 18.09 22.45
CA THR A 205 -8.53 17.56 23.56
C THR A 205 -8.46 16.04 23.50
N THR A 206 -9.58 15.35 23.24
CA THR A 206 -9.63 13.89 23.13
C THR A 206 -8.80 13.41 21.93
N TRP A 207 -8.83 14.14 20.83
CA TRP A 207 -8.02 13.85 19.67
C TRP A 207 -6.53 14.00 19.97
N SER A 208 -6.13 15.10 20.62
CA SER A 208 -4.74 15.31 21.01
C SER A 208 -4.25 14.26 22.00
N THR A 209 -5.07 13.87 22.98
CA THR A 209 -4.71 12.81 23.94
C THR A 209 -4.64 11.44 23.27
N MET A 210 -5.51 11.15 22.30
CA MET A 210 -5.42 9.94 21.47
C MET A 210 -4.14 9.92 20.64
N GLN A 211 -3.76 11.05 20.03
CA GLN A 211 -2.49 11.17 19.30
C GLN A 211 -1.29 10.95 20.23
N ASP A 212 -1.27 11.60 21.40
CA ASP A 212 -0.22 11.39 22.40
C ASP A 212 -0.12 9.94 22.88
N LEU A 213 -1.28 9.29 23.10
CA LEU A 213 -1.33 7.90 23.52
C LEU A 213 -0.86 6.97 22.40
N HIS A 214 -1.23 7.27 21.15
CA HIS A 214 -0.75 6.54 19.99
C HIS A 214 0.77 6.67 19.86
N ASP A 215 1.32 7.87 19.95
CA ASP A 215 2.75 8.14 19.87
C ASP A 215 3.52 7.44 21.00
N LYS A 216 3.01 7.48 22.23
CA LYS A 216 3.59 6.75 23.36
C LYS A 216 3.54 5.24 23.15
N SER A 217 2.41 4.71 22.66
CA SER A 217 2.26 3.28 22.38
C SER A 217 3.21 2.82 21.25
N SER A 218 3.37 3.64 20.22
CA SER A 218 4.27 3.39 19.10
C SER A 218 5.73 3.41 19.56
N LYS A 219 6.13 4.41 20.35
CA LYS A 219 7.45 4.48 20.97
C LYS A 219 7.73 3.27 21.87
N TYR A 220 6.76 2.86 22.69
CA TYR A 220 6.89 1.66 23.52
C TYR A 220 7.05 0.38 22.69
N TYR A 221 6.27 0.25 21.62
CA TYR A 221 6.40 -0.88 20.70
C TYR A 221 7.78 -0.91 20.06
N VAL A 222 8.27 0.21 19.52
CA VAL A 222 9.59 0.31 18.87
C VAL A 222 10.73 0.07 19.85
N ASN A 223 10.66 0.63 21.06
CA ASN A 223 11.78 0.61 22.00
C ASN A 223 11.82 -0.67 22.85
N THR A 224 10.68 -1.29 23.15
CA THR A 224 10.61 -2.41 24.09
C THR A 224 10.18 -3.70 23.41
N VAL A 225 9.06 -3.67 22.70
CA VAL A 225 8.46 -4.89 22.12
C VAL A 225 9.25 -5.37 20.91
N HIS A 226 9.61 -4.46 20.00
CA HIS A 226 10.32 -4.78 18.77
C HIS A 226 11.69 -5.44 19.01
N PRO A 227 12.58 -4.92 19.88
CA PRO A 227 13.85 -5.60 20.15
C PRO A 227 13.67 -6.95 20.83
N SER A 228 12.70 -7.08 21.74
CA SER A 228 12.39 -8.37 22.40
C SER A 228 11.86 -9.40 21.39
N LEU A 229 10.96 -8.99 20.49
CA LEU A 229 10.43 -9.87 19.45
C LEU A 229 11.53 -10.26 18.47
N LYS A 230 12.38 -9.31 18.08
CA LYS A 230 13.52 -9.54 17.19
C LYS A 230 14.52 -10.52 17.79
N SER A 231 14.88 -10.37 19.08
CA SER A 231 15.79 -11.30 19.75
C SER A 231 15.18 -12.69 19.87
N THR A 232 13.90 -12.78 20.22
CA THR A 232 13.19 -14.07 20.33
C THR A 232 13.11 -14.79 18.99
N LEU A 233 12.74 -14.08 17.93
CA LEU A 233 12.69 -14.62 16.56
C LEU A 233 14.09 -15.00 16.05
N TYR A 234 15.11 -14.19 16.35
CA TYR A 234 16.48 -14.49 16.00
C TYR A 234 16.97 -15.76 16.71
N ASN A 235 16.70 -15.91 18.01
CA ASN A 235 17.05 -17.10 18.77
C ASN A 235 16.30 -18.33 18.26
N ALA A 236 15.01 -18.19 17.93
CA ALA A 236 14.23 -19.27 17.31
C ALA A 236 14.79 -19.67 15.95
N TYR A 237 15.19 -18.70 15.11
CA TYR A 237 15.85 -18.95 13.84
C TYR A 237 17.19 -19.67 14.01
N VAL A 238 18.03 -19.20 14.94
CA VAL A 238 19.32 -19.83 15.27
C VAL A 238 19.09 -21.26 15.73
N TYR A 239 18.11 -21.51 16.60
CA TYR A 239 17.74 -22.86 17.01
C TYR A 239 17.31 -23.72 15.81
N VAL A 240 16.33 -23.27 15.02
CA VAL A 240 15.86 -24.03 13.85
C VAL A 240 17.00 -24.35 12.88
N ARG A 241 17.89 -23.39 12.61
CA ARG A 241 18.97 -23.57 11.65
C ARG A 241 20.12 -24.41 12.18
N HIS A 242 20.52 -24.24 13.44
CA HIS A 242 21.73 -24.86 13.99
C HIS A 242 21.46 -26.13 14.78
N THR A 243 20.24 -26.37 15.26
CA THR A 243 19.89 -27.61 15.97
C THR A 243 18.91 -28.44 15.17
N LEU A 244 17.77 -27.86 14.76
CA LEU A 244 16.68 -28.63 14.16
C LEU A 244 17.03 -29.10 12.74
N TYR A 245 17.54 -28.20 11.90
CA TYR A 245 17.89 -28.51 10.51
C TYR A 245 18.93 -29.62 10.39
N PRO A 246 20.09 -29.60 11.09
CA PRO A 246 21.05 -30.69 10.98
C PRO A 246 20.51 -32.03 11.50
N LEU A 247 19.63 -32.04 12.51
CA LEU A 247 18.97 -33.27 12.98
C LEU A 247 18.00 -33.84 11.95
N VAL A 248 17.14 -32.97 11.38
CA VAL A 248 16.17 -33.36 10.34
C VAL A 248 16.90 -33.76 9.07
N HIS A 249 17.92 -33.01 8.65
CA HIS A 249 18.74 -33.31 7.48
C HIS A 249 19.48 -34.64 7.65
N LYS A 250 20.09 -34.91 8.82
CA LYS A 250 20.73 -36.20 9.09
C LYS A 250 19.75 -37.37 9.02
N ARG A 251 18.52 -37.20 9.55
CA ARG A 251 17.45 -38.22 9.42
C ARG A 251 16.96 -38.38 7.99
N TYR A 252 16.75 -37.28 7.27
CA TYR A 252 16.35 -37.28 5.87
C TYR A 252 17.39 -37.98 4.99
N VAL A 253 18.67 -37.63 5.13
CA VAL A 253 19.78 -38.25 4.39
C VAL A 253 19.87 -39.75 4.69
N LYS A 254 19.69 -40.15 5.95
CA LYS A 254 19.78 -41.57 6.34
C LYS A 254 18.58 -42.40 5.86
N HIS A 255 17.37 -41.85 5.93
CA HIS A 255 16.14 -42.63 5.73
C HIS A 255 15.45 -42.33 4.41
N ALA A 256 15.29 -41.07 4.01
CA ALA A 256 14.50 -40.70 2.83
C ALA A 256 15.34 -40.56 1.56
N HIS A 257 16.53 -39.99 1.65
CA HIS A 257 17.43 -39.76 0.51
C HIS A 257 17.77 -41.02 -0.31
N PRO A 258 18.03 -42.21 0.27
CA PRO A 258 18.26 -43.41 -0.54
C PRO A 258 17.02 -43.85 -1.35
N HIS A 259 15.81 -43.60 -0.85
CA HIS A 259 14.58 -43.92 -1.60
C HIS A 259 14.31 -42.90 -2.70
N VAL A 260 14.50 -41.61 -2.41
CA VAL A 260 14.35 -40.53 -3.41
C VAL A 260 15.38 -40.66 -4.52
N THR A 261 16.63 -41.00 -4.21
CA THR A 261 17.67 -41.20 -5.23
C THR A 261 17.44 -42.47 -6.06
N LYS A 262 16.88 -43.54 -5.49
CA LYS A 262 16.43 -44.71 -6.24
C LYS A 262 15.30 -44.35 -7.21
N LEU A 263 14.28 -43.62 -6.75
CA LEU A 263 13.18 -43.16 -7.59
C LEU A 263 13.68 -42.24 -8.71
N GLN A 264 14.59 -41.31 -8.39
CA GLN A 264 15.17 -40.41 -9.39
C GLN A 264 15.99 -41.18 -10.44
N LYS A 265 16.79 -42.19 -10.03
CA LYS A 265 17.52 -43.05 -10.95
C LYS A 265 16.61 -43.92 -11.81
N GLN A 266 15.51 -44.42 -11.25
CA GLN A 266 14.51 -45.19 -11.99
C GLN A 266 13.77 -44.30 -13.00
N ALA A 267 13.36 -43.10 -12.59
CA ALA A 267 12.75 -42.12 -13.48
C ALA A 267 13.70 -41.67 -14.59
N SER A 268 14.97 -41.37 -14.28
CA SER A 268 15.95 -41.01 -15.31
C SER A 268 16.25 -42.16 -16.26
N ALA A 269 16.37 -43.39 -15.76
CA ALA A 269 16.57 -44.57 -16.60
C ALA A 269 15.36 -44.85 -17.52
N ALA A 270 14.13 -44.69 -17.02
CA ALA A 270 12.93 -44.80 -17.82
C ALA A 270 12.88 -43.69 -18.89
N VAL A 271 13.26 -42.46 -18.55
CA VAL A 271 13.35 -41.35 -19.51
C VAL A 271 14.44 -41.60 -20.55
N ASP A 272 15.59 -42.14 -20.18
CA ASP A 272 16.67 -42.49 -21.10
C ASP A 272 16.28 -43.64 -22.05
N GLU A 273 15.62 -44.69 -21.54
CA GLU A 273 15.08 -45.79 -22.35
C GLU A 273 14.05 -45.29 -23.36
N VAL A 274 13.18 -44.40 -22.91
CA VAL A 274 12.20 -43.70 -23.74
C VAL A 274 12.91 -42.83 -24.79
N LEU A 275 13.92 -42.05 -24.43
CA LEU A 275 14.70 -41.22 -25.36
C LEU A 275 15.47 -42.05 -26.40
N THR A 276 15.97 -43.23 -26.03
CA THR A 276 16.61 -44.15 -26.98
C THR A 276 15.61 -44.76 -27.97
N ASN A 277 14.38 -45.06 -27.53
CA ASN A 277 13.30 -45.58 -28.37
C ASN A 277 12.62 -44.49 -29.23
N VAL A 278 12.67 -43.22 -28.83
CA VAL A 278 12.18 -42.06 -29.62
C VAL A 278 13.05 -41.76 -30.83
N LYS A 279 14.28 -42.28 -30.88
CA LYS A 279 15.17 -42.13 -32.03
C LYS A 279 14.65 -42.86 -33.28
N ASP A 280 13.69 -43.78 -33.11
CA ASP A 280 12.92 -44.41 -34.17
C ASP A 280 11.54 -43.72 -34.25
N ASN A 281 11.32 -42.97 -35.34
CA ASN A 281 10.30 -41.91 -35.52
C ASN A 281 8.80 -42.32 -35.47
N ALA A 282 8.37 -43.29 -34.65
CA ALA A 282 6.99 -43.77 -34.61
C ALA A 282 6.28 -43.69 -33.23
N VAL A 283 6.90 -43.08 -32.21
CA VAL A 283 6.53 -43.34 -30.79
C VAL A 283 6.29 -42.05 -29.99
N VAL A 284 5.55 -41.07 -30.53
CA VAL A 284 5.17 -39.87 -29.74
C VAL A 284 3.81 -40.07 -29.06
N ASP A 285 2.89 -40.80 -29.69
CA ASP A 285 1.53 -41.02 -29.16
C ASP A 285 1.46 -42.12 -28.07
N THR A 286 2.30 -43.14 -28.16
CA THR A 286 2.41 -44.21 -27.14
C THR A 286 3.11 -43.75 -25.87
N LEU A 287 3.87 -42.66 -25.97
CA LEU A 287 4.70 -42.12 -24.91
C LEU A 287 3.90 -41.19 -23.99
N SER A 288 3.01 -40.39 -24.57
CA SER A 288 2.05 -39.60 -23.80
C SER A 288 1.12 -40.50 -22.97
N GLN A 289 0.64 -41.60 -23.55
CA GLN A 289 -0.18 -42.60 -22.84
C GLN A 289 0.56 -43.28 -21.69
N LYS A 290 1.79 -43.77 -21.90
CA LYS A 290 2.57 -44.43 -20.83
C LYS A 290 2.95 -43.50 -19.68
N VAL A 291 3.26 -42.25 -19.98
CA VAL A 291 3.52 -41.23 -18.95
C VAL A 291 2.25 -40.96 -18.15
N GLN A 292 1.10 -40.89 -18.80
CA GLN A 292 -0.18 -40.68 -18.13
C GLN A 292 -0.56 -41.85 -17.21
N GLU A 293 -0.37 -43.10 -17.66
CA GLU A 293 -0.60 -44.30 -16.84
C GLU A 293 0.33 -44.39 -15.62
N THR A 294 1.59 -43.97 -15.75
CA THR A 294 2.54 -43.97 -14.63
C THR A 294 2.22 -42.89 -13.59
N TYR A 295 1.75 -41.71 -14.02
CA TYR A 295 1.27 -40.69 -13.08
C TYR A 295 0.00 -41.14 -12.34
N GLU A 296 -0.93 -41.83 -13.01
CA GLU A 296 -2.14 -42.38 -12.37
C GLU A 296 -1.83 -43.53 -11.39
N GLN A 297 -0.84 -44.37 -11.67
CA GLN A 297 -0.39 -45.40 -10.72
C GLN A 297 0.26 -44.80 -9.47
N VAL A 298 1.04 -43.73 -9.62
CA VAL A 298 1.67 -43.04 -8.49
C VAL A 298 0.61 -42.33 -7.63
N GLU A 299 -0.42 -41.74 -8.24
CA GLU A 299 -1.54 -41.13 -7.50
C GLU A 299 -2.30 -42.14 -6.64
N LYS A 300 -2.49 -43.38 -7.14
CA LYS A 300 -3.13 -44.48 -6.38
C LYS A 300 -2.29 -44.99 -5.21
N VAL A 301 -0.97 -44.98 -5.33
CA VAL A 301 -0.05 -45.40 -4.25
C VAL A 301 0.08 -44.32 -3.17
N VAL A 302 -0.09 -43.05 -3.52
CA VAL A 302 -0.01 -41.92 -2.58
C VAL A 302 -1.35 -41.67 -1.85
N SER A 303 -2.46 -42.19 -2.37
CA SER A 303 -3.82 -42.01 -1.81
C SER A 303 -4.28 -43.14 -0.86
N ASN A 304 -3.45 -44.17 -0.66
CA ASN A 304 -3.61 -45.21 0.38
C ASN A 304 -2.60 -45.00 1.51
#